data_AF-A0A077PBP3-F1
#
_entry.id   AF-A0A077PBP3-F1
#
_cell.length_a   1.000
_cell.length_b   1.000
_cell.length_c   1.000
_cell.angle_alpha   90.00
_cell.angle_beta   90.00
_cell.angle_gamma   90.00
#
_symmetry.space_group_name_H-M   'P 1'
#
loop_
_entity.id
_entity.type
_entity.pdbx_description
1 polymer ?
#
loop_
_entity_poly.entity_id
_entity_poly.type
_entity_poly.pdbx_seq_one_letter_code
_entity_poly.pdbx_strand_id
1 'polypeptide(L)'
;MKLESALKHFHPKTPTFSDASTSTAPDRMKGMDTAAALGMAGSQAKFGMAAFFAKNEVSEEDKFSTVEELTRYARRTVPKLISKAAGNKLGPCLVILSKMAFEDYARSAASTCQCSECRGKGLIYGMKEVERHPGIIRADGVVIIAPWIEKEQVGELCQKCNGKGALSSRCRCKERGVVADEEKTALQGVPVDKICPRCSGRGYSRVPSSVAYTAIKALVPALTQSSWSRNWKPFYEKLVGKCYAEESSAEAMFSKVTK
;
A
#
# COMPACT_ATOMS: atom_id res chain seq x y z
N MET A 1 10.41 -21.71 -13.04
CA MET A 1 9.06 -21.45 -12.46
C MET A 1 8.99 -20.01 -11.96
N LYS A 2 7.83 -19.32 -11.96
CA LYS A 2 7.69 -17.97 -11.33
C LYS A 2 7.53 -18.10 -9.81
N LEU A 3 8.15 -17.25 -9.00
CA LEU A 3 8.06 -17.32 -7.53
C LEU A 3 6.62 -17.18 -7.03
N GLU A 4 5.81 -16.33 -7.68
CA GLU A 4 4.37 -16.18 -7.40
C GLU A 4 3.59 -17.50 -7.46
N SER A 5 4.02 -18.43 -8.32
CA SER A 5 3.34 -19.73 -8.42
C SER A 5 3.58 -20.64 -7.21
N ALA A 6 4.66 -20.40 -6.46
CA ALA A 6 4.96 -21.12 -5.23
C ALA A 6 3.98 -20.75 -4.10
N LEU A 7 3.35 -19.56 -4.15
CA LEU A 7 2.33 -19.14 -3.16
C LEU A 7 1.15 -20.11 -3.09
N LYS A 8 0.82 -20.80 -4.19
CA LYS A 8 -0.24 -21.82 -4.25
C LYS A 8 -0.01 -22.98 -3.28
N HIS A 9 1.21 -23.18 -2.81
CA HIS A 9 1.55 -24.25 -1.86
C HIS A 9 1.34 -23.85 -0.41
N PHE A 10 1.18 -22.56 -0.11
CA PHE A 10 0.91 -22.05 1.24
C PHE A 10 -0.59 -21.95 1.55
N HIS A 11 -1.45 -22.09 0.54
CA HIS A 11 -2.91 -22.12 0.72
C HIS A 11 -3.44 -23.56 0.72
N PRO A 12 -4.50 -23.85 1.50
CA PRO A 12 -5.14 -25.16 1.49
C PRO A 12 -5.59 -25.52 0.07
N LYS A 13 -5.14 -26.66 -0.44
CA LYS A 13 -5.57 -27.16 -1.74
C LYS A 13 -6.89 -27.91 -1.55
N THR A 14 -7.88 -27.60 -2.38
CA THR A 14 -9.09 -28.42 -2.45
C THR A 14 -8.70 -29.84 -2.91
N PRO A 15 -9.33 -30.89 -2.34
CA PRO A 15 -9.14 -32.23 -2.84
C PRO A 15 -9.54 -32.27 -4.32
N THR A 16 -8.61 -32.70 -5.16
CA THR A 16 -8.86 -32.82 -6.60
C THR A 16 -9.51 -34.18 -6.84
N PHE A 17 -10.83 -34.20 -7.00
CA PHE A 17 -11.55 -35.40 -7.44
C PHE A 17 -11.48 -35.48 -8.96
N SER A 18 -10.54 -36.28 -9.47
CA SER A 18 -10.32 -36.47 -10.89
C SER A 18 -9.91 -37.92 -11.12
N ASP A 19 -10.57 -38.59 -12.06
CA ASP A 19 -10.20 -39.95 -12.50
C ASP A 19 -8.92 -39.96 -13.36
N ALA A 20 -8.39 -38.79 -13.72
CA ALA A 20 -7.08 -38.69 -14.35
C ALA A 20 -5.98 -39.12 -13.37
N SER A 21 -5.19 -40.13 -13.76
CA SER A 21 -4.03 -40.55 -13.00
C SER A 21 -3.07 -39.39 -12.77
N THR A 22 -2.55 -39.26 -11.56
CA THR A 22 -1.49 -38.28 -11.28
C THR A 22 -0.33 -38.54 -12.22
N SER A 23 -0.02 -37.57 -13.08
CA SER A 23 1.15 -37.61 -13.96
C SER A 23 2.39 -38.04 -13.17
N THR A 24 3.00 -39.15 -13.60
CA THR A 24 4.23 -39.76 -13.09
C THR A 24 5.48 -39.25 -13.81
N ALA A 25 5.34 -38.18 -14.61
CA ALA A 25 6.47 -37.59 -15.32
C ALA A 25 7.61 -37.24 -14.33
N PRO A 26 8.86 -37.66 -14.59
CA PRO A 26 9.98 -37.43 -13.68
C PRO A 26 10.27 -35.94 -13.49
N ASP A 27 9.93 -35.10 -14.47
CA ASP A 27 10.14 -33.65 -14.45
C ASP A 27 9.05 -32.87 -13.70
N ARG A 28 8.08 -33.56 -13.08
CA ARG A 28 6.99 -32.92 -12.34
C ARG A 28 7.46 -32.54 -10.94
N MET A 29 7.67 -31.25 -10.72
CA MET A 29 7.90 -30.70 -9.38
C MET A 29 6.73 -31.02 -8.43
N LYS A 30 7.04 -31.72 -7.35
CA LYS A 30 6.15 -31.98 -6.21
C LYS A 30 6.23 -30.83 -5.21
N GLY A 31 5.30 -30.81 -4.24
CA GLY A 31 5.31 -29.80 -3.17
C GLY A 31 6.62 -29.75 -2.37
N MET A 32 7.31 -30.89 -2.23
CA MET A 32 8.61 -30.97 -1.59
C MET A 32 9.71 -30.29 -2.41
N ASP A 33 9.71 -30.46 -3.73
CA ASP A 33 10.69 -29.83 -4.62
C ASP A 33 10.53 -28.30 -4.62
N THR A 34 9.28 -27.81 -4.56
CA THR A 34 9.02 -26.38 -4.40
C THR A 34 9.51 -25.86 -3.05
N ALA A 35 9.34 -26.62 -1.96
CA ALA A 35 9.84 -26.22 -0.64
C ALA A 35 11.38 -26.20 -0.59
N ALA A 36 12.04 -27.20 -1.18
CA ALA A 36 13.49 -27.23 -1.31
C ALA A 36 14.02 -26.05 -2.14
N ALA A 37 13.35 -25.73 -3.26
CA ALA A 37 13.69 -24.59 -4.09
C ALA A 37 13.54 -23.25 -3.36
N LEU A 38 12.47 -23.08 -2.57
CA LEU A 38 12.27 -21.90 -1.73
C LEU A 38 13.35 -21.80 -0.64
N GLY A 39 13.74 -22.92 -0.02
CA GLY A 39 14.83 -22.95 0.96
C GLY A 39 16.19 -22.56 0.36
N MET A 40 16.50 -23.07 -0.83
CA MET A 40 17.72 -22.72 -1.57
C MET A 40 17.73 -21.25 -2.03
N ALA A 41 16.60 -20.75 -2.54
CA ALA A 41 16.48 -19.33 -2.89
C ALA A 41 16.57 -18.43 -1.63
N GLY A 42 15.98 -18.86 -0.51
CA GLY A 42 16.04 -18.18 0.78
C GLY A 42 17.45 -18.07 1.35
N SER A 43 18.28 -19.10 1.21
CA SER A 43 19.67 -19.04 1.69
C SER A 43 20.54 -18.08 0.87
N GLN A 44 20.25 -17.93 -0.44
CA GLN A 44 21.01 -17.09 -1.35
C GLN A 44 20.49 -15.64 -1.44
N ALA A 45 19.19 -15.44 -1.23
CA ALA A 45 18.51 -14.15 -1.38
C ALA A 45 17.55 -13.89 -0.20
N LYS A 46 18.06 -13.98 1.04
CA LYS A 46 17.27 -13.89 2.27
C LYS A 46 16.39 -12.64 2.32
N PHE A 47 16.94 -11.48 1.99
CA PHE A 47 16.20 -10.21 2.06
C PHE A 47 15.05 -10.15 1.06
N GLY A 48 15.30 -10.52 -0.20
CA GLY A 48 14.26 -10.56 -1.23
C GLY A 48 13.17 -11.58 -0.93
N MET A 49 13.54 -12.76 -0.41
CA MET A 49 12.58 -13.80 -0.03
C MET A 49 11.72 -13.39 1.16
N ALA A 50 12.33 -12.80 2.20
CA ALA A 50 11.58 -12.23 3.33
C ALA A 50 10.63 -11.12 2.86
N ALA A 51 11.10 -10.20 2.01
CA ALA A 51 10.26 -9.13 1.46
C ALA A 51 9.09 -9.67 0.63
N PHE A 52 9.32 -10.74 -0.14
CA PHE A 52 8.29 -11.40 -0.92
C PHE A 52 7.23 -12.07 -0.04
N PHE A 53 7.63 -12.87 0.96
CA PHE A 53 6.68 -13.52 1.87
C PHE A 53 5.92 -12.50 2.72
N ALA A 54 6.59 -11.45 3.17
CA ALA A 54 6.01 -10.36 3.94
C ALA A 54 4.95 -9.58 3.15
N LYS A 55 5.18 -9.34 1.84
CA LYS A 55 4.23 -8.69 0.93
C LYS A 55 2.98 -9.54 0.65
N ASN A 56 3.13 -10.86 0.64
CA ASN A 56 2.04 -11.80 0.38
C ASN A 56 1.37 -12.33 1.67
N GLU A 57 1.63 -11.70 2.82
CA GLU A 57 1.02 -12.02 4.11
C GLU A 57 1.20 -13.50 4.54
N VAL A 58 2.31 -14.12 4.12
CA VAL A 58 2.64 -15.51 4.49
C VAL A 58 3.20 -15.59 5.91
N SER A 59 3.94 -14.57 6.35
CA SER A 59 4.60 -14.53 7.66
C SER A 59 4.70 -13.10 8.19
N GLU A 60 4.28 -12.90 9.45
CA GLU A 60 4.48 -11.62 10.16
C GLU A 60 5.93 -11.41 10.57
N GLU A 61 6.66 -12.49 10.89
CA GLU A 61 8.08 -12.43 11.25
C GLU A 61 8.92 -11.87 10.11
N ASP A 62 8.60 -12.28 8.88
CA ASP A 62 9.27 -11.78 7.67
C ASP A 62 9.02 -10.28 7.45
N LYS A 63 7.89 -9.72 7.90
CA LYS A 63 7.67 -8.26 7.87
C LYS A 63 8.66 -7.54 8.77
N PHE A 64 8.85 -8.02 10.00
CA PHE A 64 9.82 -7.44 10.92
C PHE A 64 11.25 -7.57 10.41
N SER A 65 11.63 -8.77 9.95
CA SER A 65 12.94 -9.06 9.37
C SER A 65 13.24 -8.16 8.15
N THR A 66 12.27 -8.02 7.24
CA THR A 66 12.40 -7.16 6.05
C THR A 66 12.62 -5.69 6.42
N VAL A 67 11.83 -5.17 7.36
CA VAL A 67 11.99 -3.79 7.84
C VAL A 67 13.33 -3.59 8.52
N GLU A 68 13.80 -4.57 9.30
CA GLU A 68 15.09 -4.52 9.96
C GLU A 68 16.25 -4.53 8.97
N GLU A 69 16.24 -5.44 7.99
CA GLU A 69 17.24 -5.52 6.92
C GLU A 69 17.25 -4.26 6.06
N LEU A 70 16.08 -3.72 5.71
CA LEU A 70 15.95 -2.45 5.01
C LEU A 70 16.51 -1.30 5.85
N THR A 71 16.32 -1.31 7.16
CA THR A 71 16.89 -0.32 8.08
C THR A 71 18.41 -0.42 8.17
N ARG A 72 18.97 -1.64 8.21
CA ARG A 72 20.42 -1.86 8.14
C ARG A 72 20.99 -1.33 6.82
N TYR A 73 20.31 -1.58 5.71
CA TYR A 73 20.68 -1.03 4.40
C TYR A 73 20.60 0.51 4.39
N ALA A 74 19.53 1.08 4.93
CA ALA A 74 19.33 2.52 5.04
C ALA A 74 20.46 3.18 5.86
N ARG A 75 20.88 2.55 6.97
CA ARG A 75 22.00 3.03 7.80
C ARG A 75 23.32 3.10 7.05
N ARG A 76 23.59 2.15 6.13
CA ARG A 76 24.82 2.12 5.33
C ARG A 76 24.81 3.13 4.17
N THR A 77 23.63 3.46 3.66
CA THR A 77 23.48 4.25 2.42
C THR A 77 22.94 5.66 2.62
N VAL A 78 22.67 6.05 3.88
CA VAL A 78 22.09 7.35 4.20
C VAL A 78 22.98 8.52 3.74
N PRO A 79 22.43 9.49 2.99
CA PRO A 79 23.15 10.70 2.63
C PRO A 79 23.56 11.54 3.85
N LYS A 80 24.74 12.18 3.78
CA LYS A 80 25.27 13.06 4.84
C LYS A 80 24.30 14.18 5.23
N LEU A 81 23.56 14.73 4.26
CA LEU A 81 22.57 15.79 4.49
C LEU A 81 21.42 15.33 5.41
N ILE A 82 20.93 14.09 5.22
CA ILE A 82 19.91 13.49 6.07
C ILE A 82 20.47 13.21 7.45
N SER A 83 21.68 12.65 7.52
CA SER A 83 22.36 12.37 8.78
C SER A 83 22.57 13.65 9.62
N LYS A 84 23.03 14.74 9.01
CA LYS A 84 23.22 16.03 9.67
C LYS A 84 21.90 16.67 10.10
N ALA A 85 20.86 16.59 9.26
CA ALA A 85 19.54 17.14 9.58
C ALA A 85 18.83 16.37 10.70
N ALA A 86 18.99 15.04 10.76
CA ALA A 86 18.36 14.19 11.76
C ALA A 86 19.11 14.17 13.10
N GLY A 87 20.44 14.37 13.09
CA GLY A 87 21.27 14.36 14.29
C GLY A 87 21.10 13.07 15.12
N ASN A 88 20.82 13.23 16.41
CA ASN A 88 20.61 12.11 17.34
C ASN A 88 19.32 11.30 17.07
N LYS A 89 18.37 11.84 16.27
CA LYS A 89 17.13 11.15 15.89
C LYS A 89 17.26 10.33 14.60
N LEU A 90 18.47 10.20 14.06
CA LEU A 90 18.71 9.48 12.81
C LEU A 90 18.22 8.02 12.86
N GLY A 91 18.55 7.27 13.91
CA GLY A 91 18.14 5.87 14.06
C GLY A 91 16.61 5.70 13.94
N PRO A 92 15.81 6.37 14.79
CA PRO A 92 14.35 6.36 14.68
C PRO A 92 13.82 6.81 13.31
N CYS A 93 14.43 7.84 12.70
CA CYS A 93 14.04 8.28 11.36
C CYS A 93 14.23 7.18 10.31
N LEU A 94 15.35 6.46 10.34
CA LEU A 94 15.61 5.36 9.41
C LEU A 94 14.61 4.22 9.59
N VAL A 95 14.25 3.86 10.84
CA VAL A 95 13.23 2.85 11.11
C VAL A 95 11.88 3.25 10.52
N ILE A 96 11.45 4.50 10.72
CA ILE A 96 10.19 5.00 10.16
C ILE A 96 10.24 4.99 8.63
N LEU A 97 11.33 5.49 8.03
CA LEU A 97 11.48 5.49 6.57
C LEU A 97 11.42 4.08 5.99
N SER A 98 12.09 3.12 6.61
CA SER A 98 12.05 1.70 6.19
C SER A 98 10.65 1.10 6.33
N LYS A 99 9.95 1.35 7.44
CA LYS A 99 8.56 0.88 7.63
C LYS A 99 7.64 1.44 6.55
N MET A 100 7.68 2.75 6.33
CA MET A 100 6.87 3.42 5.31
C MET A 100 7.24 2.98 3.90
N ALA A 101 8.50 2.61 3.65
CA ALA A 101 8.97 2.16 2.35
C ALA A 101 8.52 0.72 2.08
N PHE A 102 8.62 -0.15 3.09
CA PHE A 102 8.07 -1.49 3.03
C PHE A 102 6.55 -1.48 2.83
N GLU A 103 5.81 -0.60 3.52
CA GLU A 103 4.36 -0.47 3.32
C GLU A 103 4.02 -0.01 1.89
N ASP A 104 4.81 0.87 1.28
CA ASP A 104 4.60 1.27 -0.12
C ASP A 104 4.93 0.16 -1.11
N TYR A 105 5.94 -0.65 -0.79
CA TYR A 105 6.33 -1.82 -1.58
C TYR A 105 5.30 -2.94 -1.50
N ALA A 106 4.83 -3.27 -0.29
CA ALA A 106 3.88 -4.34 -0.01
C ALA A 106 2.43 -3.95 -0.38
N ARG A 107 2.20 -2.68 -0.71
CA ARG A 107 0.87 -2.18 -1.08
C ARG A 107 0.34 -2.90 -2.30
N SER A 108 -0.92 -3.31 -2.21
CA SER A 108 -1.69 -3.93 -3.29
C SER A 108 -2.97 -3.15 -3.53
N ALA A 109 -3.75 -3.60 -4.51
CA ALA A 109 -5.06 -3.00 -4.77
C ALA A 109 -6.11 -3.34 -3.70
N ALA A 110 -5.90 -4.42 -2.94
CA ALA A 110 -6.71 -4.75 -1.78
C ALA A 110 -6.38 -3.86 -0.56
N SER A 111 -5.21 -3.21 -0.55
CA SER A 111 -4.81 -2.35 0.56
C SER A 111 -5.75 -1.15 0.72
N THR A 112 -6.14 -0.88 1.95
CA THR A 112 -6.88 0.32 2.33
C THR A 112 -6.02 1.21 3.21
N CYS A 113 -6.18 2.53 3.11
CA CYS A 113 -5.55 3.48 4.01
C CYS A 113 -6.60 4.22 4.84
N GLN A 114 -6.25 4.61 6.06
CA GLN A 114 -7.12 5.40 6.92
C GLN A 114 -7.42 6.75 6.25
N CYS A 115 -8.68 7.16 6.25
CA CYS A 115 -9.07 8.43 5.65
C CYS A 115 -8.44 9.59 6.43
N SER A 116 -7.73 10.46 5.71
CA SER A 116 -6.98 11.59 6.29
C SER A 116 -7.88 12.66 6.92
N GLU A 117 -9.12 12.79 6.45
CA GLU A 117 -10.07 13.80 6.95
C GLU A 117 -10.73 13.36 8.26
N CYS A 118 -11.39 12.21 8.27
CA CYS A 118 -12.07 11.72 9.47
C CYS A 118 -11.18 10.89 10.39
N ARG A 119 -9.90 10.69 10.04
CA ARG A 119 -8.95 9.85 10.79
C ARG A 119 -9.54 8.49 11.16
N GLY A 120 -10.15 7.80 10.20
CA GLY A 120 -10.74 6.47 10.43
C GLY A 120 -12.16 6.46 11.02
N LYS A 121 -12.68 7.60 11.50
CA LYS A 121 -13.99 7.63 12.20
C LYS A 121 -15.21 7.51 11.27
N GLY A 122 -15.05 7.72 9.97
CA GLY A 122 -16.17 7.75 9.01
C GLY A 122 -17.04 9.02 9.10
N LEU A 123 -17.11 9.65 10.26
CA LEU A 123 -17.88 10.86 10.54
C LEU A 123 -16.96 12.04 10.88
N ILE A 124 -17.40 13.24 10.50
CA ILE A 124 -16.80 14.52 10.88
C ILE A 124 -17.81 15.23 11.79
N TYR A 125 -17.38 15.61 12.99
CA TYR A 125 -18.23 16.29 13.95
C TYR A 125 -18.03 17.80 13.88
N GLY A 126 -19.15 18.53 13.87
CA GLY A 126 -19.18 19.99 13.95
C GLY A 126 -20.41 20.47 14.70
N MET A 127 -20.34 21.67 15.26
CA MET A 127 -21.52 22.32 15.83
C MET A 127 -22.41 22.82 14.70
N LYS A 128 -23.64 22.35 14.66
CA LYS A 128 -24.66 22.81 13.72
C LYS A 128 -25.95 23.11 14.45
N GLU A 129 -26.71 24.02 13.84
CA GLU A 129 -28.07 24.32 14.25
C GLU A 129 -28.97 23.16 13.82
N VAL A 130 -29.57 22.50 14.80
CA VAL A 130 -30.48 21.37 14.62
C VAL A 130 -31.87 21.80 15.04
N GLU A 131 -32.81 21.67 14.12
CA GLU A 131 -34.23 21.87 14.39
C GLU A 131 -34.74 20.66 15.18
N ARG A 132 -34.89 20.80 16.50
CA ARG A 132 -35.53 19.78 17.34
C ARG A 132 -37.05 19.77 17.15
N HIS A 133 -37.62 20.95 16.87
CA HIS A 133 -39.03 21.11 16.62
C HIS A 133 -39.23 22.16 15.50
N PRO A 134 -39.92 21.84 14.39
CA PRO A 134 -40.07 22.75 13.25
C PRO A 134 -40.97 23.98 13.52
N GLY A 135 -41.57 24.05 14.71
CA GLY A 135 -42.56 25.06 15.08
C GLY A 135 -43.96 24.70 14.58
N ILE A 136 -44.98 25.44 15.02
CA ILE A 136 -46.35 25.30 14.52
C ILE A 136 -46.76 26.64 13.93
N ILE A 137 -46.97 26.65 12.62
CA ILE A 137 -47.38 27.83 11.84
C ILE A 137 -48.78 27.55 11.31
N ARG A 138 -49.71 28.49 11.52
CA ARG A 138 -51.06 28.41 10.95
C ARG A 138 -51.04 28.72 9.45
N ALA A 139 -52.09 28.31 8.73
CA ALA A 139 -52.20 28.51 7.29
C ALA A 139 -52.21 29.99 6.85
N ASP A 140 -52.54 30.91 7.77
CA ASP A 140 -52.50 32.36 7.62
C ASP A 140 -51.10 32.97 7.85
N GLY A 141 -50.08 32.13 8.14
CA GLY A 141 -48.70 32.55 8.38
C GLY A 141 -48.40 32.96 9.81
N VAL A 142 -49.36 32.88 10.74
CA VAL A 142 -49.14 33.23 12.15
C VAL A 142 -48.41 32.10 12.87
N VAL A 143 -47.25 32.41 13.45
CA VAL A 143 -46.43 31.47 14.24
C VAL A 143 -47.04 31.30 15.63
N ILE A 144 -47.57 30.11 15.94
CA ILE A 144 -48.06 29.76 17.29
C ILE A 144 -46.90 29.38 18.19
N ILE A 145 -45.99 28.55 17.66
CA ILE A 145 -44.80 28.07 18.37
C ILE A 145 -43.63 28.22 17.41
N ALA A 146 -42.60 28.96 17.84
CA ALA A 146 -41.39 29.15 17.06
C ALA A 146 -40.59 27.85 16.93
N PRO A 147 -39.83 27.66 15.84
CA PRO A 147 -38.92 26.53 15.69
C PRO A 147 -37.88 26.53 16.82
N TRP A 148 -37.65 25.38 17.44
CA TRP A 148 -36.56 25.22 18.42
C TRP A 148 -35.30 24.76 17.71
N ILE A 149 -34.40 25.71 17.51
CA ILE A 149 -33.11 25.50 16.87
C ILE A 149 -32.05 25.51 17.97
N GLU A 150 -31.45 24.36 18.22
CA GLU A 150 -30.37 24.21 19.20
C GLU A 150 -29.05 23.93 18.49
N LYS A 151 -27.95 24.47 19.02
CA LYS A 151 -26.61 24.19 18.52
C LYS A 151 -26.12 22.89 19.15
N GLU A 152 -26.16 21.82 18.37
CA GLU A 152 -25.72 20.51 18.79
C GLU A 152 -24.51 20.03 17.99
N GLN A 153 -23.76 19.10 18.58
CA GLN A 153 -22.67 18.44 17.91
C GLN A 153 -23.21 17.35 16.97
N VAL A 154 -23.23 17.63 15.67
CA VAL A 154 -23.73 16.70 14.64
C VAL A 154 -22.56 16.00 13.96
N GLY A 155 -22.68 14.68 13.77
CA GLY A 155 -21.75 13.88 12.99
C GLY A 155 -22.22 13.73 11.55
N GLU A 156 -21.48 14.28 10.60
CA GLU A 156 -21.77 14.13 9.16
C GLU A 156 -20.86 13.09 8.52
N LEU A 157 -21.39 12.39 7.52
CA LEU A 157 -20.59 11.46 6.73
C LEU A 157 -19.40 12.19 6.09
N CYS A 158 -18.21 11.67 6.35
CA CYS A 158 -17.00 12.14 5.69
C CYS A 158 -17.14 11.90 4.19
N GLN A 159 -17.25 12.98 3.41
CA GLN A 159 -17.46 12.91 1.97
C GLN A 159 -16.33 12.16 1.25
N LYS A 160 -15.09 12.29 1.72
CA LYS A 160 -13.93 11.63 1.12
C LYS A 160 -13.96 10.10 1.22
N CYS A 161 -14.43 9.54 2.34
CA CYS A 161 -14.54 8.08 2.51
C CYS A 161 -15.99 7.56 2.45
N ASN A 162 -16.95 8.45 2.26
CA ASN A 162 -18.39 8.17 2.31
C ASN A 162 -18.79 7.34 3.53
N GLY A 163 -18.34 7.75 4.74
CA GLY A 163 -18.64 7.05 5.99
C GLY A 163 -17.76 5.84 6.31
N LYS A 164 -16.96 5.33 5.36
CA LYS A 164 -16.22 4.06 5.55
C LYS A 164 -15.02 4.16 6.50
N GLY A 165 -14.55 5.36 6.80
CA GLY A 165 -13.34 5.59 7.59
C GLY A 165 -12.03 5.24 6.86
N ALA A 166 -12.07 4.43 5.81
CA ALA A 166 -10.93 4.03 5.01
C ALA A 166 -11.11 4.39 3.52
N LEU A 167 -9.99 4.55 2.82
CA LEU A 167 -9.90 4.79 1.38
C LEU A 167 -9.24 3.58 0.73
N SER A 168 -9.83 3.13 -0.38
CA SER A 168 -9.23 2.06 -1.18
C SER A 168 -8.00 2.59 -1.92
N SER A 169 -6.92 1.80 -1.93
CA SER A 169 -5.75 2.07 -2.78
C SER A 169 -6.01 1.69 -4.24
N ARG A 170 -7.11 0.99 -4.55
CA ARG A 170 -7.47 0.56 -5.90
C ARG A 170 -7.56 1.77 -6.84
N CYS A 171 -6.82 1.71 -7.94
CA CYS A 171 -6.91 2.76 -8.95
C CYS A 171 -8.25 2.68 -9.69
N ARG A 172 -8.72 3.82 -10.20
CA ARG A 172 -9.94 3.88 -11.02
C ARG A 172 -9.85 3.10 -12.34
N CYS A 173 -8.65 2.70 -12.77
CA CYS A 173 -8.48 1.75 -13.88
C CYS A 173 -8.87 0.30 -13.51
N LYS A 174 -9.41 0.08 -12.30
CA LYS A 174 -9.85 -1.21 -11.76
C LYS A 174 -8.73 -2.24 -11.74
N GLU A 175 -7.52 -1.84 -11.36
CA GLU A 175 -6.33 -2.71 -11.23
C GLU A 175 -5.67 -3.10 -12.55
N ARG A 176 -6.27 -2.74 -13.69
CA ARG A 176 -5.71 -3.08 -15.01
C ARG A 176 -4.34 -2.46 -15.27
N GLY A 177 -4.03 -1.33 -14.63
CA GLY A 177 -2.79 -0.58 -14.90
C GLY A 177 -2.77 0.12 -16.27
N VAL A 178 -3.74 -0.18 -17.14
CA VAL A 178 -3.92 0.41 -18.46
C VAL A 178 -5.29 1.07 -18.63
N VAL A 179 -5.37 2.02 -19.56
CA VAL A 179 -6.58 2.73 -19.98
C VAL A 179 -6.60 2.79 -21.51
N ALA A 180 -7.79 2.84 -22.11
CA ALA A 180 -7.92 2.94 -23.55
C ALA A 180 -7.21 4.21 -24.07
N ASP A 181 -6.47 4.05 -25.16
CA ASP A 181 -5.85 5.14 -25.89
C ASP A 181 -6.76 5.55 -27.04
N GLU A 182 -7.68 6.48 -26.76
CA GLU A 182 -8.70 6.93 -27.71
C GLU A 182 -8.09 7.44 -29.02
N GLU A 183 -6.96 8.14 -28.95
CA GLU A 183 -6.25 8.69 -30.11
C GLU A 183 -5.71 7.57 -31.03
N LYS A 184 -4.96 6.62 -30.47
CA LYS A 184 -4.41 5.49 -31.25
C LYS A 184 -5.48 4.53 -31.71
N THR A 185 -6.53 4.36 -30.90
CA THR A 185 -7.68 3.54 -31.24
C THR A 185 -8.41 4.12 -32.45
N ALA A 186 -8.60 5.44 -32.49
CA ALA A 186 -9.21 6.12 -33.64
C ALA A 186 -8.34 6.03 -34.90
N LEU A 187 -7.01 6.11 -34.77
CA LEU A 187 -6.07 6.03 -35.90
C LEU A 187 -5.98 4.62 -36.50
N GLN A 188 -5.99 3.58 -35.67
CA GLN A 188 -5.78 2.19 -36.12
C GLN A 188 -7.10 1.43 -36.35
N GLY A 189 -8.23 1.96 -35.87
CA GLY A 189 -9.53 1.28 -35.93
C GLY A 189 -9.65 0.05 -35.01
N VAL A 190 -8.66 -0.17 -34.14
CA VAL A 190 -8.58 -1.30 -33.20
C VAL A 190 -8.32 -0.75 -31.80
N PRO A 191 -8.94 -1.30 -30.73
CA PRO A 191 -8.68 -0.86 -29.36
C PRO A 191 -7.20 -0.98 -28.99
N VAL A 192 -6.57 0.16 -28.70
CA VAL A 192 -5.19 0.26 -28.24
C VAL A 192 -5.19 0.73 -26.79
N ASP A 193 -4.50 0.02 -25.92
CA ASP A 193 -4.34 0.41 -24.52
C ASP A 193 -3.06 1.25 -24.32
N LYS A 194 -3.12 2.22 -23.41
CA LYS A 194 -1.97 2.94 -22.87
C LYS A 194 -1.83 2.74 -21.37
N ILE A 195 -0.61 2.97 -20.87
CA ILE A 195 -0.33 2.93 -19.44
C ILE A 195 -1.20 3.97 -18.72
N CYS A 196 -1.90 3.54 -17.65
CA CYS A 196 -2.76 4.42 -16.89
C CYS A 196 -1.92 5.54 -16.24
N PRO A 197 -2.19 6.83 -16.54
CA PRO A 197 -1.39 7.94 -16.02
C PRO A 197 -1.54 8.12 -14.49
N ARG A 198 -2.65 7.64 -13.91
CA ARG A 198 -2.92 7.78 -12.48
C ARG A 198 -2.09 6.86 -11.60
N CYS A 199 -1.89 5.62 -12.03
CA CYS A 199 -1.12 4.62 -11.27
C CYS A 199 0.20 4.23 -11.94
N SER A 200 0.52 4.84 -13.09
CA SER A 200 1.72 4.56 -13.87
C SER A 200 1.91 3.06 -14.11
N GLY A 201 0.84 2.35 -14.49
CA GLY A 201 0.89 0.92 -14.79
C GLY A 201 0.60 -0.03 -13.62
N ARG A 202 0.55 0.45 -12.37
CA ARG A 202 0.46 -0.46 -11.20
C ARG A 202 -0.94 -0.93 -10.81
N GLY A 203 -1.98 -0.24 -11.25
CA GLY A 203 -3.35 -0.60 -10.88
C GLY A 203 -3.81 -0.13 -9.48
N TYR A 204 -2.91 0.42 -8.65
CA TYR A 204 -3.22 1.00 -7.33
C TYR A 204 -2.37 2.25 -7.04
N SER A 205 -2.76 3.04 -6.04
CA SER A 205 -2.07 4.27 -5.64
C SER A 205 -0.91 4.01 -4.68
N ARG A 206 0.22 4.67 -4.92
CA ARG A 206 1.38 4.76 -3.99
C ARG A 206 0.96 5.29 -2.62
N VAL A 207 1.74 4.96 -1.58
CA VAL A 207 1.74 5.73 -0.33
C VAL A 207 2.15 7.17 -0.66
N PRO A 208 1.33 8.18 -0.34
CA PRO A 208 1.77 9.56 -0.47
C PRO A 208 2.99 9.78 0.44
N SER A 209 4.10 10.29 -0.13
CA SER A 209 5.31 10.59 0.65
C SER A 209 5.07 11.65 1.74
N SER A 210 3.95 12.38 1.67
CA SER A 210 3.49 13.27 2.73
C SER A 210 3.23 12.55 4.05
N VAL A 211 2.80 11.28 4.04
CA VAL A 211 2.59 10.49 5.26
C VAL A 211 3.93 10.25 5.96
N ALA A 212 4.95 9.84 5.19
CA ALA A 212 6.31 9.69 5.70
C ALA A 212 6.88 11.04 6.16
N TYR A 213 6.62 12.14 5.43
CA TYR A 213 7.02 13.48 5.86
C TYR A 213 6.42 13.86 7.22
N THR A 214 5.11 13.67 7.41
CA THR A 214 4.44 14.00 8.69
C THR A 214 5.03 13.21 9.85
N ALA A 215 5.31 11.92 9.65
CA ALA A 215 5.92 11.08 10.68
C ALA A 215 7.36 11.53 11.02
N ILE A 216 8.18 11.87 10.02
CA ILE A 216 9.54 12.35 10.23
C ILE A 216 9.56 13.76 10.83
N LYS A 217 8.64 14.64 10.42
CA LYS A 217 8.53 16.00 10.97
C LYS A 217 8.21 15.99 12.48
N ALA A 218 7.46 14.99 12.95
CA ALA A 218 7.22 14.80 14.38
C ALA A 218 8.52 14.49 15.16
N LEU A 219 9.51 13.84 14.53
CA LEU A 219 10.83 13.58 15.13
C LEU A 219 11.83 14.72 14.92
N VAL A 220 11.74 15.41 13.79
CA VAL A 220 12.63 16.51 13.38
C VAL A 220 11.77 17.73 13.04
N PRO A 221 11.36 18.53 14.05
CA PRO A 221 10.44 19.66 13.84
C PRO A 221 11.00 20.75 12.90
N ALA A 222 12.33 20.91 12.85
CA ALA A 222 13.01 21.84 11.96
C ALA A 222 12.97 21.43 10.47
N LEU A 223 12.45 20.24 10.14
CA LEU A 223 12.41 19.75 8.77
C LEU A 223 11.35 20.47 7.94
N THR A 224 11.81 21.23 6.96
CA THR A 224 10.97 21.93 5.98
C THR A 224 10.52 21.01 4.85
N GLN A 225 9.40 21.35 4.21
CA GLN A 225 8.87 20.63 3.05
C GLN A 225 9.84 20.63 1.87
N SER A 226 10.58 21.73 1.67
CA SER A 226 11.57 21.85 0.60
C SER A 226 12.77 20.93 0.82
N SER A 227 13.28 20.86 2.06
CA SER A 227 14.36 19.93 2.42
C SER A 227 13.92 18.47 2.30
N TRP A 228 12.69 18.17 2.70
CA TRP A 228 12.10 16.85 2.49
C TRP A 228 12.08 16.47 1.01
N SER A 229 11.49 17.31 0.16
CA SER A 229 11.31 17.01 -1.26
C SER A 229 12.65 16.84 -2.00
N ARG A 230 13.68 17.60 -1.65
CA ARG A 230 14.98 17.58 -2.34
C ARG A 230 15.90 16.46 -1.86
N ASN A 231 15.89 16.15 -0.56
CA ASN A 231 16.89 15.25 0.04
C ASN A 231 16.27 13.95 0.56
N TRP A 232 15.19 14.04 1.33
CA TRP A 232 14.63 12.88 2.03
C TRP A 232 13.73 12.02 1.15
N LYS A 233 12.90 12.64 0.31
CA LYS A 233 11.99 11.94 -0.60
C LYS A 233 12.75 11.04 -1.59
N PRO A 234 13.83 11.48 -2.26
CA PRO A 234 14.59 10.59 -3.14
C PRO A 234 15.22 9.40 -2.39
N PHE A 235 15.67 9.61 -1.15
CA PHE A 235 16.19 8.53 -0.32
C PHE A 235 15.09 7.53 0.06
N TYR A 236 13.90 8.02 0.44
CA TYR A 236 12.71 7.19 0.68
C TYR A 236 12.33 6.35 -0.55
N GLU A 237 12.26 6.97 -1.74
CA GLU A 237 11.97 6.28 -2.99
C GLU A 237 13.04 5.24 -3.35
N LYS A 238 14.31 5.50 -3.01
CA LYS A 238 15.40 4.52 -3.15
C LYS A 238 15.22 3.31 -2.24
N LEU A 239 14.73 3.49 -1.01
CA LEU A 239 14.42 2.37 -0.11
C LEU A 239 13.28 1.51 -0.65
N VAL A 240 12.23 2.13 -1.20
CA VAL A 240 11.14 1.42 -1.89
C VAL A 240 11.69 0.63 -3.08
N GLY A 241 12.52 1.26 -3.92
CA GLY A 241 13.16 0.62 -5.05
C GLY A 241 14.06 -0.55 -4.65
N LYS A 242 14.71 -0.48 -3.49
CA LYS A 242 15.55 -1.55 -2.96
C LYS A 242 14.72 -2.82 -2.67
N CYS A 243 13.51 -2.69 -2.11
CA CYS A 243 12.64 -3.85 -1.90
C CYS A 243 12.30 -4.57 -3.21
N TYR A 244 11.95 -3.82 -4.27
CA TYR A 244 11.68 -4.42 -5.58
C TYR A 244 12.92 -5.06 -6.22
N ALA A 245 14.09 -4.44 -6.07
CA ALA A 245 15.34 -5.02 -6.59
C ALA A 245 15.70 -6.35 -5.91
N GLU A 246 15.42 -6.45 -4.61
CA GLU A 246 15.65 -7.66 -3.82
C GLU A 246 14.62 -8.75 -4.15
N GLU A 247 13.34 -8.40 -4.28
CA GLU A 247 12.29 -9.31 -4.77
C GLU A 247 12.68 -9.87 -6.16
N SER A 248 13.13 -9.02 -7.09
CA SER A 248 13.59 -9.44 -8.42
C SER A 248 14.83 -10.33 -8.36
N SER A 249 15.73 -10.12 -7.40
CA SER A 249 16.92 -10.96 -7.22
C SER A 249 16.52 -12.33 -6.68
N ALA A 250 15.60 -12.37 -5.71
CA ALA A 250 15.03 -13.61 -5.18
C ALA A 250 14.30 -14.42 -6.27
N GLU A 251 13.49 -13.76 -7.10
CA GLU A 251 12.85 -14.38 -8.27
C GLU A 251 13.88 -14.99 -9.22
N ALA A 252 14.97 -14.27 -9.51
CA ALA A 252 16.03 -14.78 -10.37
C ALA A 252 16.73 -16.01 -9.77
N MET A 253 16.97 -16.02 -8.45
CA MET A 253 17.56 -17.19 -7.78
C MET A 253 16.61 -18.38 -7.75
N PHE A 254 15.33 -18.15 -7.43
CA PHE A 254 14.31 -19.19 -7.49
C PHE A 254 14.15 -19.78 -8.89
N SER A 255 14.16 -18.93 -9.93
CA SER A 255 14.10 -19.40 -11.31
C SER A 255 15.35 -20.17 -11.72
N LYS A 256 16.52 -19.92 -11.15
CA LYS A 256 17.73 -20.72 -11.43
C LYS A 256 17.64 -22.11 -10.81
N VAL A 257 17.05 -22.21 -9.62
CA VAL A 257 16.91 -23.48 -8.88
C VAL A 257 15.77 -24.35 -9.42
N THR A 258 14.75 -23.73 -10.02
CA THR A 258 13.57 -24.40 -10.59
C THR A 258 13.61 -24.55 -12.12
N LYS A 259 14.77 -24.29 -12.73
CA LYS A 259 15.06 -24.62 -14.13
C LYS A 259 15.74 -25.98 -14.17
#